data_AF-A0A6G4LLL9-F1
#
_entry.id   AF-A0A6G4LLL9-F1
#
_cell.length_a   1.000
_cell.length_b   1.000
_cell.length_c   1.000
_cell.angle_alpha   90.00
_cell.angle_beta   90.00
_cell.angle_gamma   90.00
#
_symmetry.space_group_name_H-M   'P 1'
#
loop_
_entity.id
_entity.type
_entity.pdbx_description
1 polymer ?
#
loop_
_entity_poly.entity_id
_entity_poly.type
_entity_poly.pdbx_seq_one_letter_code
_entity_poly.pdbx_strand_id
1 'polypeptide(L)'
;MASKLKQRRLRRLKSDVAWWKGEASDLYARVMEQADEIAELRRLVIRVPMPVVVPAQSAAFIGIDLSDGRDQTAVIEIGNGEVLKWSR
;
A
#
# COMPACT_ATOMS: atom_id res chain seq x y z
N MET A 1 36.19 -43.50 -9.53
CA MET A 1 34.71 -43.58 -9.31
C MET A 1 34.33 -42.72 -8.12
N ALA A 2 33.35 -41.82 -8.24
CA ALA A 2 32.87 -41.05 -7.08
C ALA A 2 32.18 -41.99 -6.06
N SER A 3 32.41 -41.78 -4.77
CA SER A 3 31.84 -42.66 -3.74
C SER A 3 30.31 -42.63 -3.76
N LYS A 4 29.67 -43.79 -3.51
CA LYS A 4 28.20 -43.94 -3.43
C LYS A 4 27.58 -42.94 -2.45
N LEU A 5 28.28 -42.64 -1.34
CA LEU A 5 27.85 -41.67 -0.34
C LEU A 5 27.78 -40.25 -0.91
N LYS A 6 28.81 -39.82 -1.66
CA LYS A 6 28.82 -38.51 -2.33
C LYS A 6 27.66 -38.38 -3.32
N GLN A 7 27.40 -39.41 -4.12
CA GLN A 7 26.29 -39.41 -5.07
C GLN A 7 24.93 -39.29 -4.37
N ARG A 8 24.71 -40.00 -3.26
CA ARG A 8 23.47 -39.90 -2.49
C ARG A 8 23.28 -38.51 -1.87
N ARG A 9 24.34 -37.92 -1.30
CA ARG A 9 24.28 -36.54 -0.74
C ARG A 9 23.94 -35.52 -1.82
N LEU A 10 24.57 -35.63 -2.99
CA LEU A 10 24.29 -34.74 -4.11
C LEU A 10 22.84 -34.86 -4.61
N ARG A 11 22.29 -36.07 -4.70
CA ARG A 11 20.88 -36.26 -5.09
C ARG A 11 19.90 -35.62 -4.10
N ARG A 12 20.17 -35.74 -2.79
CA ARG A 12 19.35 -35.08 -1.76
C ARG A 12 19.42 -33.57 -1.88
N LEU A 13 20.63 -33.01 -1.96
CA LEU A 13 20.81 -31.57 -2.14
C LEU A 13 20.08 -31.05 -3.39
N LYS A 14 20.14 -31.77 -4.51
CA LYS A 14 19.40 -31.40 -5.72
C LYS A 14 17.88 -31.44 -5.50
N SER A 15 17.39 -32.42 -4.77
CA SER A 15 15.97 -32.53 -4.41
C SER A 15 15.54 -31.36 -3.52
N ASP A 16 16.33 -31.02 -2.51
CA ASP A 16 16.04 -29.92 -1.59
C ASP A 16 16.04 -28.58 -2.34
N VAL A 17 17.03 -28.34 -3.20
CA VAL A 17 17.10 -27.13 -4.03
C VAL A 17 15.92 -27.06 -5.02
N ALA A 18 15.53 -28.18 -5.62
CA ALA A 18 14.37 -28.21 -6.52
C ALA A 18 13.08 -27.87 -5.77
N TRP A 19 12.91 -28.38 -4.54
CA TRP A 19 11.78 -28.07 -3.69
C TRP A 19 11.73 -26.58 -3.33
N TRP A 20 12.84 -26.02 -2.83
CA TRP A 20 12.93 -24.59 -2.51
C TRP A 20 12.65 -23.68 -3.71
N LYS A 21 13.13 -24.08 -4.90
CA LYS A 21 12.87 -23.32 -6.13
C LYS A 21 11.39 -23.36 -6.52
N GLY A 22 10.73 -24.50 -6.33
CA GLY A 22 9.28 -24.63 -6.51
C GLY A 22 8.53 -23.67 -5.59
N GLU A 23 8.80 -23.76 -4.29
CA GLU A 23 8.16 -22.93 -3.27
C GLU A 23 8.36 -21.43 -3.53
N ALA A 24 9.58 -21.02 -3.89
CA ALA A 24 9.88 -19.63 -4.22
C ALA A 24 9.13 -19.14 -5.47
N SER A 25 8.94 -20.02 -6.47
CA SER A 25 8.19 -19.69 -7.69
C SER A 25 6.69 -19.53 -7.38
N ASP A 26 6.14 -20.40 -6.55
CA ASP A 26 4.73 -20.35 -6.13
C ASP A 26 4.45 -19.08 -5.31
N LEU A 27 5.34 -18.73 -4.38
CA LEU A 27 5.25 -17.48 -3.62
C LEU A 27 5.35 -16.25 -4.52
N TYR A 28 6.28 -16.25 -5.47
CA TYR A 28 6.42 -15.16 -6.43
C TYR A 28 5.13 -14.96 -7.23
N ALA A 29 4.54 -16.04 -7.75
CA ALA A 29 3.30 -15.97 -8.51
C ALA A 29 2.16 -15.33 -7.70
N ARG A 30 1.98 -15.76 -6.45
CA ARG A 30 0.95 -15.20 -5.56
C ARG A 30 1.16 -13.72 -5.25
N VAL A 31 2.41 -13.31 -4.99
CA VAL A 31 2.73 -11.91 -4.70
C VAL A 31 2.45 -11.03 -5.92
N MET A 32 2.78 -11.50 -7.12
CA MET A 32 2.50 -10.77 -8.35
C MET A 32 1.00 -10.66 -8.63
N GLU A 33 0.24 -11.74 -8.43
CA GLU A 33 -1.23 -11.72 -8.53
C GLU A 33 -1.85 -10.69 -7.58
N GLN A 34 -1.43 -10.69 -6.31
CA GLN A 34 -1.88 -9.70 -5.32
C GLN A 34 -1.48 -8.27 -5.68
N ALA A 35 -0.29 -8.07 -6.25
CA ALA A 35 0.17 -6.76 -6.69
C ALA A 35 -0.70 -6.22 -7.84
N ASP A 36 -1.08 -7.09 -8.78
CA ASP A 36 -1.97 -6.75 -9.89
C ASP A 36 -3.38 -6.41 -9.37
N GLU A 37 -3.93 -7.19 -8.43
CA GLU A 37 -5.21 -6.88 -7.78
C GLU A 37 -5.20 -5.52 -7.08
N ILE A 38 -4.13 -5.22 -6.33
CA ILE A 38 -3.96 -3.92 -5.67
C ILE A 38 -3.88 -2.79 -6.70
N ALA A 39 -3.20 -3.00 -7.83
CA ALA A 39 -3.09 -2.02 -8.89
C ALA A 39 -4.47 -1.72 -9.51
N GLU A 40 -5.28 -2.74 -9.78
CA GLU A 40 -6.64 -2.55 -10.28
C GLU A 40 -7.54 -1.86 -9.25
N LEU A 41 -7.48 -2.25 -7.97
CA LEU A 41 -8.21 -1.56 -6.91
C LEU A 41 -7.83 -0.08 -6.83
N ARG A 42 -6.53 0.24 -6.91
CA ARG A 42 -6.05 1.63 -6.92
C ARG A 42 -6.54 2.44 -8.11
N ARG A 43 -6.74 1.82 -9.28
CA ARG A 43 -7.35 2.47 -10.46
C ARG A 43 -8.82 2.79 -10.23
N LEU A 44 -9.53 1.92 -9.53
CA LEU A 44 -10.95 2.07 -9.22
C LEU A 44 -11.24 3.02 -8.04
N VAL A 45 -10.24 3.31 -7.20
CA VAL A 45 -10.38 4.31 -6.13
C VAL A 45 -10.52 5.71 -6.74
N ILE A 46 -11.77 6.15 -6.88
CA ILE A 46 -12.08 7.56 -7.10
C ILE A 46 -11.91 8.27 -5.76
N ARG A 47 -10.89 9.13 -5.65
CA ARG A 47 -10.77 10.03 -4.50
C ARG A 47 -11.79 11.15 -4.65
N VAL A 48 -12.89 11.03 -3.92
CA VAL A 48 -13.89 12.09 -3.82
C VAL A 48 -13.59 12.92 -2.57
N PRO A 49 -13.45 14.25 -2.67
CA PRO A 49 -13.42 15.09 -1.48
C PRO A 49 -14.76 14.96 -0.77
N MET A 50 -14.76 14.31 0.40
CA MET A 50 -15.96 14.18 1.20
C MET A 50 -16.19 15.51 1.95
N PRO A 51 -17.34 16.18 1.76
CA PRO A 51 -17.66 17.36 2.56
C PRO A 51 -17.91 16.92 4.00
N VAL A 52 -17.03 17.33 4.91
CA VAL A 52 -17.20 17.11 6.35
C VAL A 52 -17.82 18.35 6.95
N VAL A 53 -19.00 18.19 7.57
CA VAL A 53 -19.59 19.25 8.39
C VAL A 53 -18.82 19.31 9.70
N VAL A 54 -18.00 20.34 9.87
CA VAL A 54 -17.25 20.59 11.10
C VAL A 54 -18.07 21.55 11.99
N PRO A 55 -18.31 21.21 13.27
CA PRO A 55 -18.92 22.15 14.21
C PRO A 55 -18.11 23.45 14.29
N ALA A 56 -18.79 24.61 14.31
CA ALA A 56 -18.13 25.91 14.25
C ALA A 56 -17.05 26.13 15.34
N GLN A 57 -17.26 25.56 16.53
CA GLN A 57 -16.30 25.60 17.64
C GLN A 57 -14.99 24.86 17.30
N SER A 58 -15.08 23.74 16.57
CA SER A 58 -13.93 22.97 16.12
C SER A 58 -13.23 23.63 14.93
N ALA A 59 -13.96 24.32 14.05
CA ALA A 59 -13.38 25.10 12.96
C ALA A 59 -12.58 26.31 13.48
N ALA A 60 -13.10 26.99 14.50
CA ALA A 60 -12.43 28.10 15.17
C ALA A 60 -11.14 27.69 15.88
N PHE A 61 -11.08 26.46 16.45
CA PHE A 61 -9.88 25.91 17.09
C PHE A 61 -8.69 25.76 16.12
N ILE A 62 -8.97 25.56 14.83
CA ILE A 62 -7.95 25.40 13.76
C ILE A 62 -7.78 26.70 12.96
N GLY A 63 -8.40 27.81 13.41
CA GLY A 63 -8.23 29.14 12.81
C GLY A 63 -9.06 29.39 11.54
N ILE A 64 -10.14 28.64 11.31
CA ILE A 64 -11.07 28.87 10.20
C ILE A 64 -12.19 29.80 10.69
N ASP A 65 -12.28 31.00 10.12
CA ASP A 65 -13.28 32.01 10.52
C ASP A 65 -14.55 31.88 9.66
N LEU A 66 -15.61 31.32 10.22
CA LEU A 66 -16.88 31.11 9.52
C LEU A 66 -17.77 32.37 9.44
N SER A 67 -17.35 33.50 10.03
CA SER A 67 -18.23 34.67 10.24
C SER A 67 -18.38 35.59 9.02
N ASP A 68 -17.46 35.52 8.05
CA ASP A 68 -17.40 36.46 6.92
C ASP A 68 -18.20 36.04 5.67
N GLY A 69 -18.89 34.89 5.68
CA GLY A 69 -19.73 34.44 4.56
C GLY A 69 -19.00 34.20 3.23
N ARG A 70 -17.66 34.19 3.23
CA ARG A 70 -16.84 33.80 2.08
C ARG A 70 -16.63 32.29 2.11
N ASP A 71 -16.81 31.64 0.97
CA ASP A 71 -16.54 30.20 0.82
C ASP A 71 -15.04 29.97 1.05
N GLN A 72 -14.68 29.43 2.22
CA GLN A 72 -13.30 29.17 2.64
C GLN A 72 -12.98 27.70 2.46
N THR A 73 -13.17 27.19 1.24
CA THR A 73 -12.79 25.84 0.87
C THR A 73 -11.26 25.73 0.85
N ALA A 74 -10.64 25.65 2.03
CA ALA A 74 -9.23 25.33 2.15
C ALA A 74 -9.03 23.90 1.61
N VAL A 75 -8.26 23.76 0.54
CA VAL A 75 -7.90 22.45 -0.01
C VAL A 75 -6.88 21.83 0.94
N ILE A 76 -7.32 20.92 1.79
CA ILE A 76 -6.43 20.10 2.62
C ILE A 76 -5.96 18.93 1.77
N GLU A 77 -4.75 19.01 1.24
CA GLU A 77 -4.09 17.87 0.61
C GLU A 77 -3.60 16.91 1.68
N ILE A 78 -4.38 15.84 1.93
CA ILE A 78 -4.01 14.76 2.84
C ILE A 78 -3.33 13.65 2.04
N GLY A 79 -2.06 13.42 2.30
CA GLY A 79 -1.31 12.28 1.77
C GLY A 79 -0.86 11.37 2.91
N ASN A 80 -1.17 10.07 2.85
CA ASN A 80 -0.80 9.07 3.87
C ASN A 80 -1.21 9.45 5.32
N GLY A 81 -2.27 10.24 5.49
CA GLY A 81 -2.75 10.67 6.81
C GLY A 81 -2.05 11.90 7.38
N GLU A 82 -1.13 12.52 6.65
CA GLU A 82 -0.45 13.76 7.04
C GLU A 82 -0.86 14.93 6.14
N VAL A 83 -0.91 16.13 6.71
CA VAL A 83 -1.22 17.37 5.97
C VAL A 83 0.04 17.81 5.24
N LEU A 84 0.03 17.73 3.92
CA LEU A 84 1.22 17.99 3.10
C LEU A 84 1.41 19.47 2.76
N LYS A 85 0.33 20.24 2.65
CA LYS A 85 0.39 21.66 2.32
C LYS A 85 -0.86 22.39 2.82
N TRP A 86 -0.65 23.57 3.37
CA TRP A 86 -1.70 24.55 3.64
C TRP A 86 -1.49 25.74 2.70
N SER A 87 -2.51 26.01 1.87
CA SER A 87 -2.52 27.13 0.92
C SER A 87 -3.85 27.86 1.06
N ARG A 88 -3.77 29.19 1.16
CA ARG A 88 -4.92 30.10 1.21
C ARG A 88 -5.41 30.46 -0.20
#